data_AF-A0A2K8SDM0-F1
#
_entry.id   AF-A0A2K8SDM0-F1
#
_cell.length_a   1.000
_cell.length_b   1.000
_cell.length_c   1.000
_cell.angle_alpha   90.00
_cell.angle_beta   90.00
_cell.angle_gamma   90.00
#
_symmetry.space_group_name_H-M   'P 1'
#
loop_
_entity.id
_entity.type
_entity.pdbx_description
1 polymer ?
#
loop_
_entity_poly.entity_id
_entity_poly.type
_entity_poly.pdbx_seq_one_letter_code
_entity_poly.pdbx_strand_id
1 'polypeptide(L)'
;MSEKVYQLSSDQIGVVNFPEPWLLAHFEIEGELEPFQIFFPSLTEGVQNFSSFFEKKIINYWLTQGDKGKIKIDRLRNYLLTTWMNPGIETIKELMYQNYGNSEFKDKTAKELIENGYDFMGITIGHICLKYNKNHFYYDKLHVSIRAVDKILAVNFWTKIKEEAVKNASNLETK
;
A
#
# COMPACT_ATOMS: atom_id res chain seq x y z
N MET A 1 -9.88 -4.13 -30.88
CA MET A 1 -10.97 -4.73 -30.08
C MET A 1 -11.80 -3.60 -29.56
N SER A 2 -13.10 -3.54 -29.85
CA SER A 2 -13.98 -2.49 -29.31
C SER A 2 -14.08 -2.64 -27.79
N GLU A 3 -14.10 -1.52 -27.07
CA GLU A 3 -14.32 -1.49 -25.62
C GLU A 3 -15.65 -2.18 -25.31
N LYS A 4 -15.59 -3.34 -24.65
CA LYS A 4 -16.77 -3.99 -24.10
C LYS A 4 -17.19 -3.23 -22.86
N VAL A 5 -18.20 -2.39 -22.98
CA VAL A 5 -18.86 -1.74 -21.84
C VAL A 5 -19.74 -2.78 -21.16
N TYR A 6 -19.32 -3.26 -19.99
CA TYR A 6 -20.13 -4.15 -19.16
C TYR A 6 -21.09 -3.30 -18.32
N GLN A 7 -22.40 -3.31 -18.66
CA GLN A 7 -23.42 -2.81 -17.73
C GLN A 7 -23.52 -3.78 -16.56
N LEU A 8 -23.10 -3.32 -15.37
CA LEU A 8 -23.21 -4.04 -14.10
C LEU A 8 -24.57 -3.74 -13.48
N SER A 9 -25.34 -4.78 -13.16
CA SER A 9 -26.59 -4.67 -12.41
C SER A 9 -26.32 -4.81 -10.90
N SER A 10 -27.17 -4.23 -10.06
CA SER A 10 -26.93 -4.12 -8.60
C SER A 10 -26.81 -5.49 -7.89
N ASP A 11 -27.43 -6.53 -8.43
CA ASP A 11 -27.33 -7.93 -8.04
C ASP A 11 -25.96 -8.58 -8.35
N GLN A 12 -25.13 -7.94 -9.16
CA GLN A 12 -23.78 -8.40 -9.53
C GLN A 12 -22.69 -7.86 -8.60
N ILE A 13 -23.05 -6.94 -7.70
CA ILE A 13 -22.13 -6.29 -6.75
C ILE A 13 -22.36 -6.92 -5.38
N GLY A 14 -21.38 -7.70 -4.91
CA GLY A 14 -21.34 -8.26 -3.57
C GLY A 14 -20.40 -7.49 -2.64
N VAL A 15 -20.64 -7.57 -1.35
CA VAL A 15 -19.70 -7.12 -0.31
C VAL A 15 -18.99 -8.34 0.24
N VAL A 16 -17.66 -8.38 0.11
CA VAL A 16 -16.82 -9.38 0.76
C VAL A 16 -16.31 -8.77 2.05
N ASN A 17 -16.71 -9.33 3.19
CA ASN A 17 -16.19 -8.94 4.50
C ASN A 17 -14.98 -9.80 4.84
N PHE A 18 -13.97 -9.20 5.46
CA PHE A 18 -12.78 -9.91 5.92
C PHE A 18 -12.93 -10.29 7.40
N PRO A 19 -12.32 -11.41 7.84
CA PRO A 19 -12.35 -11.83 9.24
C PRO A 19 -11.62 -10.85 10.16
N GLU A 20 -10.64 -10.12 9.61
CA GLU A 20 -9.94 -9.01 10.27
C GLU A 20 -9.64 -7.91 9.25
N PRO A 21 -9.41 -6.65 9.67
CA PRO A 21 -9.07 -5.57 8.76
C PRO A 21 -7.75 -5.84 8.02
N TRP A 22 -7.82 -5.84 6.69
CA TRP A 22 -6.65 -5.93 5.82
C TRP A 22 -5.99 -4.56 5.68
N LEU A 23 -4.67 -4.54 5.51
CA LEU A 23 -3.93 -3.32 5.18
C LEU A 23 -3.78 -3.21 3.67
N LEU A 24 -4.38 -2.20 3.07
CA LEU A 24 -4.23 -1.87 1.66
C LEU A 24 -3.23 -0.72 1.54
N ALA A 25 -2.19 -0.88 0.74
CA ALA A 25 -1.28 0.19 0.36
C ALA A 25 -1.29 0.40 -1.16
N HIS A 26 -1.44 1.65 -1.57
CA HIS A 26 -1.43 2.12 -2.95
C HIS A 26 -0.24 3.05 -3.15
N PHE A 27 0.40 2.93 -4.31
CA PHE A 27 1.62 3.65 -4.63
C PHE A 27 1.54 4.24 -6.03
N GLU A 28 1.95 5.51 -6.14
CA GLU A 28 2.22 6.18 -7.41
C GLU A 28 3.63 6.74 -7.34
N ILE A 29 4.45 6.43 -8.35
CA ILE A 29 5.86 6.81 -8.39
C ILE A 29 6.11 7.44 -9.75
N GLU A 30 6.77 8.59 -9.78
CA GLU A 30 7.25 9.18 -11.03
C GLU A 30 8.08 8.19 -11.85
N GLY A 31 7.71 8.06 -13.13
CA GLY A 31 8.40 7.20 -14.11
C GLY A 31 7.82 5.80 -14.23
N GLU A 32 6.93 5.40 -13.32
CA GLU A 32 6.07 4.22 -13.50
C GLU A 32 4.79 4.62 -14.23
N LEU A 33 4.37 3.80 -15.20
CA LEU A 33 3.20 4.08 -16.04
C LEU A 33 1.88 3.84 -15.30
N GLU A 34 1.85 2.86 -14.40
CA GLU A 34 0.64 2.48 -13.67
C GLU A 34 0.88 2.46 -12.16
N PRO A 35 -0.05 3.05 -11.37
CA PRO A 35 -0.08 2.83 -9.93
C PRO A 35 -0.15 1.34 -9.59
N PHE A 36 0.40 0.96 -8.45
CA PHE A 36 0.26 -0.40 -7.94
C PHE A 36 -0.29 -0.44 -6.53
N GLN A 37 -0.94 -1.55 -6.22
CA GLN A 37 -1.56 -1.81 -4.93
C GLN A 37 -1.03 -3.11 -4.34
N ILE A 38 -0.96 -3.13 -3.02
CA ILE A 38 -0.65 -4.32 -2.23
C ILE A 38 -1.66 -4.45 -1.11
N PHE A 39 -1.98 -5.71 -0.81
CA PHE A 39 -2.90 -6.11 0.24
C PHE A 39 -2.14 -7.00 1.21
N PHE A 40 -2.21 -6.66 2.49
CA PHE A 40 -1.76 -7.52 3.57
C PHE A 40 -3.00 -8.01 4.33
N PRO A 41 -3.16 -9.32 4.57
CA PRO A 41 -4.35 -9.89 5.16
C PRO A 41 -4.51 -9.62 6.65
N SER A 42 -3.67 -8.76 7.24
CA SER A 42 -3.83 -8.18 8.58
C SER A 42 -2.99 -6.90 8.71
N LEU A 43 -3.27 -6.10 9.75
CA LEU A 43 -2.40 -4.99 10.14
C LEU A 43 -0.99 -5.45 10.54
N THR A 44 -0.90 -6.58 11.25
CA THR A 44 0.37 -7.15 11.74
C THR A 44 1.27 -7.55 10.58
N GLU A 45 0.72 -8.27 9.60
CA GLU A 45 1.48 -8.67 8.41
C GLU A 45 1.90 -7.45 7.60
N GLY A 46 1.03 -6.43 7.54
CA GLY A 46 1.35 -5.13 6.96
C GLY A 46 2.58 -4.49 7.61
N VAL A 47 2.58 -4.33 8.94
CA VAL A 47 3.72 -3.73 9.66
C VAL A 47 5.02 -4.50 9.45
N GLN A 48 4.95 -5.84 9.41
CA GLN A 48 6.14 -6.69 9.25
C GLN A 48 6.74 -6.68 7.84
N ASN A 49 5.92 -6.52 6.81
CA ASN A 49 6.35 -6.69 5.41
C ASN A 49 6.35 -5.39 4.59
N PHE A 50 5.73 -4.31 5.10
CA PHE A 50 5.62 -3.05 4.36
C PHE A 50 6.99 -2.46 4.02
N SER A 51 7.96 -2.49 4.95
CA SER A 51 9.33 -2.03 4.72
C SER A 51 9.98 -2.73 3.55
N SER A 52 9.93 -4.07 3.51
CA SER A 52 10.54 -4.86 2.46
C SER A 52 9.94 -4.56 1.09
N PHE A 53 8.63 -4.33 1.03
CA PHE A 53 7.96 -3.89 -0.20
C PHE A 53 8.38 -2.48 -0.60
N PHE A 54 8.42 -1.55 0.35
CA PHE A 54 8.84 -0.17 0.13
C PHE A 54 10.27 -0.13 -0.43
N GLU A 55 11.20 -0.88 0.16
CA GLU A 55 12.57 -0.98 -0.34
C GLU A 55 12.60 -1.58 -1.74
N LYS A 56 11.95 -2.73 -1.94
CA LYS A 56 11.96 -3.45 -3.21
C LYS A 56 11.38 -2.64 -4.38
N LYS A 57 10.31 -1.89 -4.14
CA LYS A 57 9.56 -1.20 -5.20
C LYS A 57 9.95 0.26 -5.37
N ILE A 58 10.32 0.96 -4.29
CA ILE A 58 10.60 2.40 -4.33
C ILE A 58 12.11 2.64 -4.28
N ILE A 59 12.77 2.12 -3.25
CA ILE A 59 14.20 2.41 -3.04
C ILE A 59 15.03 1.79 -4.15
N ASN A 60 14.83 0.51 -4.45
CA ASN A 60 15.58 -0.16 -5.52
C ASN A 60 15.30 0.49 -6.88
N TYR A 61 14.06 0.91 -7.14
CA TYR A 61 13.73 1.65 -8.36
C TYR A 61 14.51 2.97 -8.44
N TRP A 62 14.50 3.79 -7.40
CA TRP A 62 15.28 5.03 -7.37
C TRP A 62 16.78 4.76 -7.51
N LEU A 63 17.33 3.74 -6.86
CA LEU A 63 18.74 3.37 -6.98
C LEU A 63 19.14 3.03 -8.42
N THR A 64 18.24 2.48 -9.26
CA THR A 64 18.54 2.26 -10.69
C THR A 64 18.75 3.55 -11.48
N GLN A 65 18.31 4.70 -10.96
CA GLN A 65 18.52 6.02 -11.55
C GLN A 65 19.89 6.64 -11.21
N GLY A 66 20.76 5.89 -10.52
CA GLY A 66 22.12 6.31 -10.17
C GLY A 66 22.14 7.42 -9.12
N ASP A 67 23.03 8.41 -9.29
CA ASP A 67 23.25 9.47 -8.29
C ASP A 67 22.02 10.35 -8.05
N LYS A 68 21.19 10.55 -9.07
CA LYS A 68 19.91 11.28 -8.92
C LYS A 68 18.98 10.58 -7.92
N GLY A 69 18.90 9.25 -8.00
CA GLY A 69 18.11 8.44 -7.08
C GLY A 69 18.65 8.47 -5.66
N LYS A 70 19.97 8.36 -5.47
CA LYS A 70 20.61 8.46 -4.16
C LYS A 70 20.31 9.81 -3.49
N ILE A 71 20.47 10.91 -4.24
CA ILE A 71 20.14 12.26 -3.75
C ILE A 71 18.65 12.35 -3.37
N LYS A 72 17.76 11.73 -4.15
CA LYS A 72 16.32 11.70 -3.84
C LYS A 72 16.02 10.96 -2.52
N ILE A 73 16.69 9.83 -2.28
CA ILE A 73 16.58 9.07 -1.03
C ILE A 73 17.09 9.90 0.17
N ASP A 74 18.25 10.55 0.04
CA ASP A 74 18.81 11.36 1.13
C ASP A 74 17.94 12.59 1.42
N ARG A 75 17.35 13.19 0.40
CA ARG A 75 16.37 14.25 0.58
C ARG A 75 15.09 13.75 1.25
N LEU A 76 14.64 12.52 0.97
CA LEU A 76 13.51 11.91 1.66
C LEU A 76 13.82 11.71 3.14
N ARG A 77 15.01 11.18 3.48
CA ARG A 77 15.47 11.06 4.87
C ARG A 77 15.45 12.40 5.58
N ASN A 78 16.05 13.42 4.97
CA ASN A 78 16.08 14.77 5.52
C ASN A 78 14.67 15.35 5.70
N TYR A 79 13.77 15.12 4.74
CA TYR A 79 12.38 15.54 4.85
C TYR A 79 11.67 14.88 6.03
N LEU A 80 11.84 13.57 6.23
CA LEU A 80 11.29 12.86 7.38
C LEU A 80 11.86 13.40 8.69
N LEU A 81 13.18 13.60 8.78
CA LEU A 81 13.83 14.10 9.99
C LEU A 81 13.48 15.55 10.34
N THR A 82 13.15 16.38 9.35
CA THR A 82 12.84 17.80 9.57
C THR A 82 11.34 18.05 9.75
N THR A 83 10.50 17.31 9.04
CA THR A 83 9.04 17.53 9.01
C THR A 83 8.29 16.55 9.90
N TRP A 84 8.79 15.31 10.00
CA TRP A 84 8.08 14.20 10.63
C TRP A 84 8.80 13.61 11.84
N MET A 85 9.83 14.27 12.39
CA MET A 85 10.49 13.79 13.62
C MET A 85 9.47 13.49 14.72
N ASN A 86 8.58 14.45 14.97
CA ASN A 86 7.41 14.30 15.82
C ASN A 86 6.22 14.96 15.09
N PRO A 87 5.09 14.27 14.86
CA PRO A 87 4.70 13.00 15.46
C PRO A 87 5.03 11.75 14.65
N GLY A 88 5.82 11.79 13.56
CA GLY A 88 6.04 10.60 12.73
C GLY A 88 7.03 9.59 13.32
N ILE A 89 8.30 9.98 13.44
CA ILE A 89 9.43 9.07 13.72
C ILE A 89 9.44 8.63 15.19
N GLU A 90 9.28 9.56 16.14
CA GLU A 90 9.32 9.22 17.57
C GLU A 90 8.17 8.30 18.00
N THR A 91 6.98 8.48 17.43
CA THR A 91 5.80 7.69 17.82
C THR A 91 5.86 6.28 17.24
N ILE A 92 6.34 6.10 16.00
CA ILE A 92 6.53 4.77 15.44
C ILE A 92 7.68 4.04 16.13
N LYS A 93 8.74 4.74 16.53
CA LYS A 93 9.81 4.18 17.36
C LYS A 93 9.24 3.62 18.66
N GLU A 94 8.43 4.40 19.38
CA GLU A 94 7.79 3.98 20.62
C GLU A 94 6.84 2.80 20.39
N LEU A 95 6.01 2.86 19.34
CA LEU A 95 5.08 1.78 18.98
C LEU A 95 5.82 0.47 18.66
N MET A 96 6.90 0.54 17.90
CA MET A 96 7.69 -0.65 17.52
C MET A 96 8.41 -1.28 18.72
N TYR A 97 8.83 -0.46 19.69
CA TYR A 97 9.39 -0.91 20.95
C TYR A 97 8.33 -1.57 21.84
N GLN A 98 7.21 -0.91 22.08
CA GLN A 98 6.19 -1.35 23.04
C GLN A 98 5.34 -2.50 22.52
N ASN A 99 4.97 -2.48 21.24
CA ASN A 99 3.92 -3.37 20.71
C ASN A 99 4.46 -4.45 19.76
N TYR A 100 5.66 -4.26 19.19
CA TYR A 100 6.22 -5.17 18.18
C TYR A 100 7.56 -5.80 18.59
N GLY A 101 8.00 -5.62 19.83
CA GLY A 101 9.13 -6.38 20.41
C GLY A 101 10.52 -5.95 19.94
N ASN A 102 10.68 -4.76 19.34
CA ASN A 102 11.97 -4.27 18.84
C ASN A 102 12.73 -3.54 19.97
N SER A 103 13.26 -4.30 20.93
CA SER A 103 13.98 -3.75 22.09
C SER A 103 15.17 -2.88 21.70
N GLU A 104 15.82 -3.21 20.58
CA GLU A 104 16.94 -2.47 20.01
C GLU A 104 16.61 -1.03 19.59
N PHE A 105 15.33 -0.69 19.41
CA PHE A 105 14.92 0.67 19.06
C PHE A 105 14.94 1.60 20.26
N LYS A 106 14.95 1.08 21.49
CA LYS A 106 14.99 1.90 22.72
C LYS A 106 16.25 2.75 22.79
N ASP A 107 17.39 2.13 22.49
CA ASP A 107 18.72 2.72 22.70
C ASP A 107 19.22 3.50 21.48
N LYS A 108 18.55 3.38 20.33
CA LYS A 108 18.85 4.14 19.11
C LYS A 108 18.07 5.46 19.08
N THR A 109 18.70 6.52 18.61
CA THR A 109 18.02 7.79 18.35
C THR A 109 17.11 7.67 17.12
N ALA A 110 16.04 8.47 17.06
CA ALA A 110 15.16 8.53 15.88
C ALA A 110 15.94 8.81 14.58
N LYS A 111 16.97 9.66 14.67
CA LYS A 111 17.87 9.96 13.56
C LYS A 111 18.65 8.73 13.09
N GLU A 112 19.30 8.03 14.01
CA GLU A 112 20.05 6.81 13.68
C GLU A 112 19.16 5.75 13.03
N LEU A 113 17.91 5.60 13.47
CA LEU A 113 16.99 4.63 12.89
C LEU A 113 16.62 4.96 11.43
N ILE A 114 16.42 6.24 11.09
CA ILE A 114 16.13 6.66 9.70
C ILE A 114 17.36 6.59 8.79
N GLU A 115 18.54 6.85 9.34
CA GLU A 115 19.80 6.80 8.59
C GLU A 115 20.32 5.37 8.41
N ASN A 116 19.98 4.45 9.32
CA ASN A 116 20.38 3.05 9.29
C ASN A 116 19.46 2.22 8.39
N GLY A 117 19.77 2.21 7.10
CA GLY A 117 19.06 1.42 6.09
C GLY A 117 17.80 2.13 5.58
N TYR A 118 16.82 1.32 5.13
CA TYR A 118 15.56 1.80 4.54
C TYR A 118 14.31 1.25 5.23
N ASP A 119 14.45 0.20 6.04
CA ASP A 119 13.33 -0.49 6.66
C ASP A 119 12.50 0.44 7.55
N PHE A 120 13.18 1.10 8.49
CA PHE A 120 12.53 2.01 9.42
C PHE A 120 11.95 3.24 8.71
N MET A 121 12.57 3.66 7.61
CA MET A 121 12.04 4.73 6.75
C MET A 121 10.71 4.34 6.11
N GLY A 122 10.62 3.12 5.56
CA GLY A 122 9.37 2.58 5.02
C GLY A 122 8.27 2.50 6.08
N ILE A 123 8.57 1.90 7.24
CA ILE A 123 7.61 1.77 8.35
C ILE A 123 7.14 3.15 8.85
N THR A 124 8.05 4.13 8.94
CA THR A 124 7.71 5.51 9.32
C THR A 124 6.70 6.13 8.35
N ILE A 125 6.92 6.01 7.05
CA ILE A 125 5.97 6.50 6.03
C ILE A 125 4.63 5.79 6.18
N GLY A 126 4.67 4.48 6.41
CA GLY A 126 3.49 3.65 6.68
C GLY A 126 2.65 4.20 7.85
N HIS A 127 3.33 4.50 8.94
CA HIS A 127 2.74 5.04 10.15
C HIS A 127 2.15 6.45 9.94
N ILE A 128 2.88 7.33 9.25
CA ILE A 128 2.42 8.69 8.93
C ILE A 128 1.11 8.65 8.16
N CYS A 129 1.02 7.80 7.13
CA CYS A 129 -0.23 7.62 6.38
C CYS A 129 -1.39 7.26 7.31
N LEU A 130 -1.23 6.22 8.12
CA LEU A 130 -2.31 5.67 8.96
C LEU A 130 -2.74 6.59 10.10
N LYS A 131 -1.81 7.36 10.69
CA LYS A 131 -2.09 8.11 11.92
C LYS A 131 -2.21 9.60 11.74
N TYR A 132 -1.48 10.20 10.80
CA TYR A 132 -1.26 11.64 10.82
C TYR A 132 -1.67 12.36 9.55
N ASN A 133 -1.72 11.66 8.40
CA ASN A 133 -1.89 12.33 7.13
C ASN A 133 -3.05 11.77 6.29
N LYS A 134 -4.19 11.50 6.95
CA LYS A 134 -5.45 11.09 6.33
C LYS A 134 -5.29 9.95 5.32
N ASN A 135 -4.52 8.93 5.67
CA ASN A 135 -4.21 7.77 4.83
C ASN A 135 -3.33 8.05 3.62
N HIS A 136 -2.65 9.21 3.54
CA HIS A 136 -1.83 9.59 2.40
C HIS A 136 -0.44 10.08 2.83
N PHE A 137 0.55 9.98 1.96
CA PHE A 137 1.86 10.59 2.09
C PHE A 137 2.34 11.01 0.71
N TYR A 138 2.81 12.25 0.60
CA TYR A 138 3.27 12.83 -0.66
C TYR A 138 4.68 13.36 -0.47
N TYR A 139 5.58 12.97 -1.37
CA TYR A 139 6.94 13.47 -1.38
C TYR A 139 7.54 13.36 -2.79
N ASP A 140 7.93 14.48 -3.41
CA ASP A 140 8.63 14.51 -4.70
C ASP A 140 8.11 13.48 -5.73
N LYS A 141 6.80 13.56 -6.02
CA LYS A 141 6.08 12.66 -6.94
C LYS A 141 6.05 11.17 -6.56
N LEU A 142 6.41 10.83 -5.32
CA LEU A 142 5.95 9.64 -4.64
C LEU A 142 4.65 9.95 -3.92
N HIS A 143 3.62 9.16 -4.19
CA HIS A 143 2.39 9.09 -3.42
C HIS A 143 2.28 7.71 -2.81
N VAL A 144 2.07 7.67 -1.50
CA VAL A 144 1.73 6.46 -0.77
C VAL A 144 0.37 6.67 -0.13
N SER A 145 -0.54 5.72 -0.27
CA SER A 145 -1.85 5.76 0.37
C SER A 145 -2.10 4.45 1.09
N ILE A 146 -2.39 4.49 2.39
CA ILE A 146 -2.51 3.28 3.20
C ILE A 146 -3.78 3.31 4.01
N ARG A 147 -4.58 2.24 3.93
CA ARG A 147 -5.89 2.13 4.58
C ARG A 147 -6.07 0.75 5.20
N ALA A 148 -6.67 0.72 6.38
CA ALA A 148 -7.24 -0.51 6.92
C ALA A 148 -8.65 -0.68 6.32
N VAL A 149 -8.93 -1.83 5.71
CA VAL A 149 -10.21 -2.15 5.07
C VAL A 149 -10.78 -3.43 5.66
N ASP A 150 -12.02 -3.38 6.11
CA ASP A 150 -12.77 -4.52 6.69
C ASP A 150 -13.63 -5.24 5.64
N LYS A 151 -13.87 -4.60 4.49
CA LYS A 151 -14.64 -5.13 3.39
C LYS A 151 -14.23 -4.53 2.05
N ILE A 152 -14.50 -5.27 0.97
CA ILE A 152 -14.37 -4.79 -0.41
C ILE A 152 -15.65 -5.05 -1.19
N LEU A 153 -15.89 -4.18 -2.17
CA LEU A 153 -16.89 -4.45 -3.20
C LEU A 153 -16.28 -5.41 -4.21
N ALA A 154 -16.94 -6.53 -4.44
CA ALA A 154 -16.56 -7.52 -5.43
C ALA A 154 -17.65 -7.64 -6.48
N VAL A 155 -17.24 -7.73 -7.74
CA VAL A 155 -18.15 -7.94 -8.86
C VAL A 155 -18.06 -9.39 -9.30
N ASN A 156 -19.19 -10.10 -9.31
CA ASN A 156 -19.23 -11.48 -9.76
C ASN A 156 -19.41 -11.55 -11.29
N PHE A 157 -18.29 -11.64 -12.01
CA PHE A 157 -18.30 -11.79 -13.47
C PHE A 157 -18.66 -13.20 -13.94
N TRP A 158 -18.36 -14.24 -13.15
CA TRP A 158 -18.45 -15.63 -13.58
C TRP A 158 -19.88 -16.14 -13.68
N THR A 159 -20.74 -15.77 -12.73
CA THR A 159 -22.15 -16.16 -12.78
C THR A 159 -22.84 -15.57 -14.00
N LYS A 160 -22.55 -14.31 -14.35
CA LYS A 160 -23.11 -13.65 -15.54
C LYS A 160 -22.72 -14.36 -16.84
N ILE A 161 -21.43 -14.65 -17.03
CA ILE A 161 -20.95 -15.34 -18.25
C ILE A 161 -21.60 -16.72 -18.36
N LYS A 162 -21.73 -17.44 -17.25
CA LYS A 162 -22.37 -18.75 -17.22
C LYS A 162 -23.86 -18.68 -17.56
N GLU A 163 -24.59 -17.73 -16.99
CA GLU A 163 -26.02 -17.53 -17.27
C GLU A 163 -26.29 -17.07 -18.70
N GLU A 164 -25.46 -16.17 -19.24
CA GLU A 164 -25.54 -15.73 -20.64
C GLU A 164 -25.22 -16.88 -21.59
N ALA A 165 -24.21 -17.70 -21.31
CA ALA A 165 -23.88 -18.88 -22.10
C ALA A 165 -25.03 -19.90 -22.12
N VAL A 166 -25.66 -20.14 -20.96
CA VAL A 166 -26.81 -21.06 -20.85
C VAL A 166 -28.04 -20.52 -21.61
N LYS A 167 -28.37 -19.22 -21.47
CA LYS A 167 -29.48 -18.60 -22.22
C LYS A 167 -29.26 -18.62 -23.73
N ASN A 168 -28.02 -18.42 -24.18
CA ASN A 168 -27.69 -18.47 -25.60
C ASN A 168 -27.72 -19.92 -26.15
N ALA A 169 -27.31 -20.90 -25.36
CA ALA A 169 -27.42 -22.32 -25.72
C ALA A 169 -28.87 -22.78 -25.81
N SER A 170 -29.73 -22.40 -24.87
CA SER A 170 -31.16 -22.77 -24.90
C SER A 170 -31.91 -22.16 -26.09
N ASN A 171 -31.52 -20.96 -26.55
CA ASN A 171 -32.13 -20.31 -27.72
C ASN A 171 -31.75 -20.96 -29.06
N LEU A 172 -30.66 -21.75 -29.10
CA LEU A 172 -30.23 -22.50 -30.28
C LEU A 172 -30.98 -23.83 -30.43
N GLU A 173 -31.50 -24.40 -29.35
CA GLU A 173 -32.28 -25.65 -29.38
C GLU A 173 -33.76 -25.44 -29.78
N THR A 174 -34.23 -24.20 -29.84
CA THR A 174 -35.60 -23.82 -30.24
C THR A 174 -35.73 -23.29 -31.68
N LYS A 175 -34.70 -23.45 -32.52
CA LYS A 175 -34.76 -23.17 -33.97
C LYS A 175 -34.57 -24.45 -34.77
#